data_AF-A0A7J5RJF7-F1
#
_entry.id   AF-A0A7J5RJF7-F1
#
_cell.length_a   1.000
_cell.length_b   1.000
_cell.length_c   1.000
_cell.angle_alpha   90.00
_cell.angle_beta   90.00
_cell.angle_gamma   90.00
#
_symmetry.space_group_name_H-M   'P 1'
#
loop_
_entity.id
_entity.type
_entity.pdbx_description
1 polymer ?
#
loop_
_entity_poly.entity_id
_entity_poly.type
_entity_poly.pdbx_seq_one_letter_code
_entity_poly.pdbx_strand_id
1 'polypeptide(L)' 'MNTNKKEVRRKSELLNRIRTDLKAWERNQPDFDGNYFDESDVISYYEFLTDRYRDEWIIIDDTGEGGEE' A
#
# COMPACT_ATOMS: atom_id res chain seq x y z
N MET A 1 16.06 12.01 -23.95
CA MET A 1 15.26 12.53 -22.82
C MET A 1 14.27 11.44 -22.44
N ASN A 2 14.67 10.53 -21.54
CA ASN A 2 13.74 9.53 -21.05
C ASN A 2 12.91 10.23 -19.98
N THR A 3 11.70 10.62 -20.36
CA THR A 3 10.69 11.08 -19.41
C THR A 3 10.42 9.92 -18.47
N ASN A 4 11.09 9.90 -17.32
CA ASN A 4 10.72 9.05 -16.20
C ASN A 4 9.31 9.50 -15.79
N LYS A 5 8.30 8.91 -16.45
CA LYS A 5 6.90 9.14 -16.14
C LYS A 5 6.69 8.51 -14.78
N LYS A 6 6.67 9.36 -13.75
CA LYS A 6 6.29 8.92 -12.42
C LYS A 6 4.93 8.24 -12.50
N GLU A 7 4.81 7.09 -11.88
CA GLU A 7 3.59 6.29 -11.88
C GLU A 7 2.61 6.88 -10.86
N VAL A 8 1.42 7.28 -11.33
CA VAL A 8 0.38 7.79 -10.44
C VAL A 8 -0.34 6.62 -9.81
N ARG A 9 -0.35 6.54 -8.48
CA ARG A 9 -1.00 5.50 -7.70
C ARG A 9 -1.96 6.12 -6.68
N ARG A 10 -3.12 5.51 -6.45
CA ARG A 10 -4.06 5.96 -5.41
C ARG A 10 -3.77 5.26 -4.09
N LYS A 11 -3.78 6.00 -2.98
CA LYS A 11 -3.57 5.44 -1.62
C LYS A 11 -4.59 4.35 -1.31
N SER A 12 -5.88 4.59 -1.59
CA SER A 12 -6.97 3.61 -1.40
C SER A 12 -6.73 2.31 -2.18
N GLU A 13 -6.29 2.40 -3.44
CA GLU A 13 -5.97 1.25 -4.27
C GLU A 13 -4.74 0.49 -3.76
N LEU A 14 -3.66 1.20 -3.41
CA LEU A 14 -2.45 0.61 -2.85
C LEU A 14 -2.74 -0.14 -1.55
N LEU A 15 -3.45 0.48 -0.61
CA LEU A 15 -3.82 -0.13 0.66
C LEU A 15 -4.67 -1.39 0.46
N ASN A 16 -5.66 -1.34 -0.44
CA ASN A 16 -6.50 -2.50 -0.72
C ASN A 16 -5.72 -3.65 -1.38
N ARG A 17 -4.80 -3.31 -2.28
CA ARG A 17 -3.90 -4.28 -2.90
C ARG A 17 -2.99 -4.94 -1.87
N ILE A 18 -2.33 -4.14 -1.03
CA ILE A 18 -1.47 -4.62 0.06
C ILE A 18 -2.26 -5.57 0.97
N ARG A 19 -3.47 -5.17 1.40
CA ARG A 19 -4.33 -6.01 2.24
C ARG A 19 -4.65 -7.35 1.57
N THR A 20 -4.91 -7.33 0.26
CA THR A 20 -5.20 -8.54 -0.51
C THR A 20 -3.97 -9.43 -0.62
N ASP A 21 -2.80 -8.86 -0.95
CA ASP A 21 -1.52 -9.56 -1.03
C ASP A 21 -1.13 -10.19 0.32
N LEU A 22 -1.25 -9.44 1.43
CA LEU A 22 -0.96 -9.94 2.77
C LEU A 22 -1.92 -11.08 3.16
N LYS A 23 -3.22 -10.95 2.91
CA LYS A 23 -4.19 -12.04 3.14
C LYS A 23 -3.95 -13.26 2.27
N ALA A 24 -3.53 -13.06 1.02
CA ALA A 24 -3.18 -14.16 0.13
C ALA A 24 -1.91 -14.86 0.63
N TRP A 25 -0.95 -14.10 1.16
CA TRP A 25 0.26 -14.63 1.75
C TRP A 25 -0.03 -15.43 3.03
N GLU A 26 -0.85 -14.89 3.93
CA GLU A 26 -1.34 -15.58 5.13
C GLU A 26 -1.96 -16.93 4.77
N ARG A 27 -2.87 -16.97 3.80
CA ARG A 27 -3.51 -18.23 3.35
C ARG A 27 -2.54 -19.23 2.72
N ASN A 28 -1.48 -18.74 2.08
CA ASN A 28 -0.50 -19.59 1.41
C ASN A 28 0.58 -20.10 2.36
N GLN A 29 0.66 -19.60 3.59
CA GLN A 29 1.64 -20.03 4.58
C GLN A 29 0.95 -20.80 5.70
N PRO A 30 1.22 -22.10 5.86
CA PRO A 30 0.62 -22.89 6.92
C PRO A 30 1.12 -22.49 8.32
N ASP A 31 2.21 -21.73 8.40
CA ASP A 31 2.80 -21.20 9.65
C ASP A 31 2.16 -19.90 10.14
N PHE A 32 1.39 -19.19 9.30
CA PHE A 32 0.70 -17.98 9.75
C PHE A 32 -0.67 -18.33 10.33
N ASP A 33 -0.89 -17.92 11.58
CA ASP A 33 -2.20 -17.94 12.20
C ASP A 33 -3.17 -17.02 11.44
N GLY A 34 -4.48 -17.32 11.52
CA GLY A 34 -5.49 -16.45 10.94
C GLY A 34 -5.49 -15.09 11.65
N ASN A 35 -5.40 -14.00 10.89
CA ASN A 35 -5.22 -12.63 11.40
C ASN A 35 -3.80 -12.36 11.92
N TYR A 36 -2.79 -12.84 11.21
CA TYR A 36 -1.39 -12.51 11.44
C TYR A 36 -1.06 -11.07 11.03
N PHE A 37 -1.69 -10.57 9.96
CA PHE A 37 -1.53 -9.20 9.48
C PHE A 37 -2.72 -8.34 9.84
N ASP A 38 -2.47 -7.29 10.64
CA ASP A 38 -3.46 -6.30 11.04
C ASP A 38 -3.39 -5.04 10.15
N GLU A 39 -4.29 -4.07 10.41
CA GLU A 39 -4.29 -2.81 9.67
C GLU A 39 -2.98 -2.03 9.84
N SER A 40 -2.31 -2.15 10.99
CA SER A 40 -0.99 -1.56 11.20
C SER A 40 0.07 -2.10 10.22
N ASP A 41 0.07 -3.40 9.94
CA ASP A 41 1.00 -4.01 8.97
C ASP A 41 0.74 -3.51 7.56
N VAL A 42 -0.54 -3.36 7.19
CA VAL A 42 -0.95 -2.81 5.89
C VAL A 42 -0.42 -1.38 5.74
N ILE A 43 -0.56 -0.55 6.78
CA ILE A 43 -0.10 0.85 6.78
C ILE A 43 1.43 0.92 6.75
N SER A 44 2.13 0.16 7.60
CA SER A 44 3.60 0.16 7.62
C SER A 44 4.20 -0.34 6.30
N TYR A 45 3.59 -1.34 5.65
CA TYR A 45 4.05 -1.80 4.35
C TYR A 45 3.76 -0.77 3.24
N TYR A 46 2.63 -0.06 3.32
CA TYR A 46 2.35 1.07 2.45
C TYR A 46 3.41 2.17 2.61
N GLU A 47 3.71 2.59 3.83
CA GLU A 47 4.73 3.62 4.10
C GLU A 47 6.09 3.22 3.52
N PHE A 48 6.52 1.98 3.75
CA PHE A 48 7.75 1.43 3.17
C PHE A 48 7.76 1.50 1.64
N LEU A 49 6.66 1.12 0.96
CA LEU A 49 6.58 1.19 -0.50
C LEU A 49 6.62 2.63 -1.00
N THR A 50 5.92 3.55 -0.32
CA THR A 50 5.92 4.97 -0.72
C THR A 50 7.28 5.64 -0.52
N ASP A 51 8.05 5.24 0.49
CA ASP A 51 9.42 5.72 0.69
C ASP A 51 10.36 5.13 -0.36
N ARG A 52 10.31 3.81 -0.56
CA ARG A 52 11.16 3.10 -1.53
C ARG A 52 10.98 3.58 -2.96
N TYR A 53 9.74 3.88 -3.37
CA TYR A 53 9.40 4.33 -4.71
C TYR A 53 9.08 5.82 -4.76
N ARG A 54 9.53 6.62 -3.79
CA ARG A 54 9.19 8.05 -3.68
C ARG A 54 9.52 8.88 -4.92
N ASP A 55 10.63 8.57 -5.57
CA ASP A 55 11.05 9.26 -6.78
C ASP A 55 10.29 8.80 -8.03
N GLU A 56 9.72 7.60 -7.97
CA GLU A 56 9.05 6.92 -9.08
C GLU A 56 7.51 7.02 -9.01
N TRP A 57 6.93 7.11 -7.81
CA TRP A 57 5.49 7.10 -7.60
C TRP A 57 4.96 8.48 -7.18
N ILE A 58 3.81 8.85 -7.73
CA ILE A 58 3.02 9.98 -7.23
C ILE A 58 1.79 9.39 -6.55
N ILE A 59 1.74 9.52 -5.22
CA ILE A 59 0.63 9.00 -4.43
C ILE A 59 -0.47 10.04 -4.33
N ILE A 60 -1.67 9.67 -4.75
CA ILE A 60 -2.88 10.47 -4.59
C ILE A 60 -3.62 9.95 -3.35
N ASP A 61 -3.72 10.79 -2.33
CA ASP A 61 -4.58 10.53 -1.17
C ASP A 61 -6.04 10.76 -1.61
N ASP A 62 -6.73 9.65 -1.87
CA ASP A 62 -8.15 9.58 -2.23
C ASP A 62 -8.97 8.96 -1.07
N THR A 63 -8.32 8.74 0.07
CA THR A 63 -8.92 8.12 1.25
C THR A 63 -9.80 9.07 2.06
N GLY A 64 -9.92 10.33 1.63
CA GLY A 64 -10.80 11.31 2.28
C GLY A 64 -10.32 11.76 3.66
N GLU A 65 -9.10 11.43 4.08
CA GLU A 65 -8.47 12.03 5.27
C GLU A 65 -8.02 13.48 5.02
N GLY A 66 -8.27 14.01 3.82
CA GLY A 66 -8.07 15.41 3.45
C GLY A 66 -9.36 16.07 2.98
N GLY A 67 -10.13 16.61 3.93
CA GLY A 67 -11.30 17.47 3.72
C GLY A 67 -12.36 17.17 4.78
N GLU A 68 -12.75 18.06 5.68
CA GLU A 68 -12.77 19.53 5.67
C GLU A 68 -12.74 20.00 7.14
N GLU A 69 -11.81 20.87 7.55
CA GLU A 69 -11.98 22.04 8.45
C GLU A 69 -10.83 23.04 8.23
#